data_AF-A0A0T0PQQ7-F1
#
_entry.id   AF-A0A0T0PQQ7-F1
#
_cell.length_a   1.000
_cell.length_b   1.000
_cell.length_c   1.000
_cell.angle_alpha   90.00
_cell.angle_beta   90.00
_cell.angle_gamma   90.00
#
_symmetry.space_group_name_H-M   'P 1'
#
loop_
_entity.id
_entity.type
_entity.pdbx_description
1 polymer ?
#
loop_
_entity_poly.entity_id
_entity_poly.type
_entity_poly.pdbx_seq_one_letter_code
_entity_poly.pdbx_strand_id
1 'polypeptide(L)'
;MAANDGSDWQRVLARISKITGARPIIRPGSLEPLLLELEEGKLDLVVGARLDAKSPWMKRLTIGPPLGEKADSPTAERLVTRNGENAWIMLVHGAIKAESGR
;
A
#
# COMPACT_ATOMS: atom_id res chain seq x y z
N MET A 1 -28.92 -3.48 2.97
CA MET A 1 -27.70 -2.66 2.85
C MET A 1 -26.52 -3.61 2.87
N ALA A 2 -25.96 -3.96 1.71
CA ALA A 2 -24.75 -4.77 1.66
C ALA A 2 -23.56 -3.82 1.88
N ALA A 3 -22.90 -3.94 3.03
CA ALA A 3 -21.65 -3.27 3.29
C ALA A 3 -20.64 -3.72 2.23
N ASN A 4 -20.22 -2.78 1.39
CA ASN A 4 -19.25 -3.03 0.34
C ASN A 4 -17.85 -3.04 0.99
N ASP A 5 -17.61 -4.06 1.83
CA ASP A 5 -16.42 -4.20 2.67
C ASP A 5 -15.24 -4.75 1.86
N GLY A 6 -14.92 -4.07 0.76
CA GLY A 6 -13.59 -4.20 0.20
C GLY A 6 -12.60 -3.59 1.19
N SER A 7 -11.54 -4.31 1.54
CA SER A 7 -10.51 -3.83 2.46
C SER A 7 -10.01 -2.44 2.07
N ASP A 8 -9.57 -1.61 3.02
CA ASP A 8 -9.23 -0.20 2.77
C ASP A 8 -8.22 -0.04 1.62
N TRP A 9 -7.28 -0.98 1.49
CA TRP A 9 -6.32 -1.00 0.40
C TRP A 9 -6.94 -1.29 -0.98
N GLN A 10 -8.06 -2.02 -1.07
CA GLN A 10 -8.77 -2.26 -2.33
C GLN A 10 -9.38 -0.97 -2.88
N ARG A 11 -9.91 -0.11 -2.00
CA ARG A 11 -10.43 1.21 -2.41
C ARG A 11 -9.32 2.12 -2.91
N VAL A 12 -8.18 2.13 -2.21
CA VAL A 12 -6.99 2.86 -2.65
C VAL A 12 -6.49 2.33 -4.00
N LEU A 13 -6.41 1.01 -4.17
CA LEU A 13 -5.98 0.40 -5.42
C LEU A 13 -6.93 0.72 -6.58
N ALA A 14 -8.24 0.65 -6.36
CA ALA A 14 -9.24 1.03 -7.36
C ALA A 14 -9.09 2.51 -7.77
N ARG A 15 -8.75 3.41 -6.83
CA ARG A 15 -8.47 4.81 -7.13
C ARG A 15 -7.19 4.97 -7.96
N ILE A 16 -6.11 4.29 -7.57
CA ILE A 16 -4.84 4.28 -8.32
C ILE A 16 -5.10 3.83 -9.76
N SER A 17 -5.83 2.72 -9.95
CA SER A 17 -6.21 2.21 -11.28
C SER A 17 -7.00 3.23 -12.11
N LYS A 18 -7.91 4.00 -11.49
CA LYS A 18 -8.65 5.06 -12.19
C LYS A 18 -7.75 6.22 -12.62
N ILE A 19 -6.77 6.60 -11.81
CA ILE A 19 -5.84 7.70 -12.09
C ILE A 19 -4.85 7.32 -13.20
N THR A 20 -4.33 6.09 -13.16
CA THR A 20 -3.26 5.65 -14.07
C THR A 20 -3.77 4.91 -15.30
N GLY A 21 -5.03 4.46 -15.30
CA GLY A 21 -5.56 3.52 -16.29
C GLY A 21 -5.01 2.09 -16.14
N ALA A 22 -4.22 1.81 -15.10
CA ALA A 22 -3.59 0.51 -14.89
C ALA A 22 -4.60 -0.57 -14.50
N ARG A 23 -4.35 -1.80 -14.96
CA ARG A 23 -5.11 -3.00 -14.61
C ARG A 23 -4.26 -3.87 -13.66
N PRO A 24 -4.47 -3.79 -12.34
CA PRO A 24 -3.60 -4.45 -11.37
C PRO A 24 -3.76 -5.97 -11.46
N ILE A 25 -2.63 -6.68 -11.36
CA ILE A 25 -2.60 -8.14 -11.21
C ILE A 25 -2.26 -8.42 -9.75
N ILE A 26 -3.20 -9.02 -9.02
CA ILE A 26 -3.02 -9.31 -7.59
C ILE A 26 -2.32 -10.65 -7.42
N ARG A 27 -1.23 -10.66 -6.65
CA ARG A 27 -0.51 -11.87 -6.26
C ARG A 27 -0.53 -12.02 -4.74
N PRO A 28 -1.29 -12.98 -4.18
CA PRO A 28 -1.24 -13.25 -2.74
C PRO A 28 0.07 -13.96 -2.39
N GLY A 29 0.61 -13.68 -1.20
CA GLY A 29 1.84 -14.29 -0.73
C GLY A 29 2.23 -13.84 0.68
N SER A 30 3.29 -14.46 1.21
CA SER A 30 3.90 -14.04 2.48
C SER A 30 4.57 -12.67 2.33
N LEU A 31 4.48 -11.84 3.37
CA LEU A 31 4.94 -10.45 3.32
C LEU A 31 6.44 -10.31 2.98
N GLU A 32 7.32 -11.03 3.68
CA GLU A 32 8.78 -10.92 3.51
C GLU A 32 9.25 -11.18 2.06
N PRO A 33 8.85 -12.28 1.38
CA PRO A 33 9.13 -12.47 -0.04
C PRO A 33 8.60 -11.34 -0.95
N LEU A 34 7.39 -10.84 -0.70
CA LEU A 34 6.82 -9.76 -1.51
C LEU A 34 7.58 -8.45 -1.35
N LEU A 35 8.10 -8.15 -0.16
CA LEU A 35 8.93 -6.96 0.06
C LEU A 35 10.30 -7.05 -0.65
N LEU A 36 10.90 -8.25 -0.69
CA LEU A 36 12.10 -8.50 -1.49
C LEU A 36 11.82 -8.29 -2.99
N GLU A 37 10.74 -8.87 -3.51
CA GLU A 37 10.37 -8.71 -4.93
C GLU A 37 10.05 -7.25 -5.29
N LEU A 38 9.43 -6.49 -4.38
CA LEU A 38 9.20 -5.06 -4.54
C LEU A 38 10.51 -4.26 -4.61
N GLU A 39 11.47 -4.56 -3.73
CA GLU A 39 12.78 -3.92 -3.72
C GLU A 39 13.56 -4.22 -5.01
N GLU A 40 13.54 -5.47 -5.48
CA GLU A 40 14.15 -5.89 -6.75
C GLU A 40 13.43 -5.35 -8.00
N GLY A 41 12.25 -4.79 -7.80
CA GLY A 41 11.41 -4.19 -8.84
C GLY A 41 10.63 -5.16 -9.70
N LYS A 42 10.38 -6.36 -9.18
CA LYS A 42 9.45 -7.35 -9.75
C LYS A 42 7.99 -7.02 -9.41
N LEU A 43 7.76 -6.21 -8.39
CA LEU A 43 6.46 -5.66 -8.01
C LEU A 43 6.51 -4.13 -7.99
N ASP A 44 5.35 -3.53 -8.24
CA ASP A 44 5.17 -2.07 -8.21
C ASP A 44 4.64 -1.57 -6.84
N LEU A 45 3.91 -2.44 -6.14
CA LEU A 45 3.21 -2.10 -4.91
C LEU A 45 2.92 -3.36 -4.08
N VAL A 46 3.17 -3.28 -2.78
CA VAL A 46 2.64 -4.24 -1.80
C VAL A 46 1.50 -3.58 -1.03
N VAL A 47 0.40 -4.30 -0.86
CA VAL A 47 -0.83 -3.83 -0.19
C VAL A 47 -1.11 -4.68 1.04
N GLY A 48 -1.80 -4.12 2.04
CA GLY A 48 -2.17 -4.85 3.26
C GLY A 48 -0.98 -5.21 4.16
N ALA A 49 0.17 -4.56 3.98
CA ALA A 49 1.36 -4.83 4.76
C ALA A 49 1.16 -4.34 6.21
N ARG A 50 1.56 -5.17 7.18
CA ARG A 50 1.62 -4.80 8.60
C ARG A 50 3.07 -4.92 9.04
N LEU A 51 3.71 -3.78 9.28
CA LEU A 51 5.14 -3.70 9.56
C LEU A 51 5.37 -2.94 10.86
N ASP A 52 6.25 -3.49 11.70
CA ASP A 52 6.70 -2.83 12.91
C ASP A 52 7.55 -1.59 12.57
N ALA A 53 7.47 -0.55 13.39
CA ALA A 53 8.24 0.68 13.19
C ALA A 53 9.76 0.48 13.20
N LYS A 54 10.26 -0.59 13.83
CA LYS A 54 11.67 -0.99 13.87
C LYS A 54 12.06 -1.95 12.74
N SER A 55 11.13 -2.26 11.83
CA SER A 55 11.40 -3.15 10.70
C SER A 55 12.56 -2.63 9.85
N PRO A 56 13.52 -3.49 9.44
CA PRO A 56 14.62 -3.08 8.57
C PRO A 56 14.13 -2.54 7.21
N TRP A 57 12.91 -2.92 6.81
CA TRP A 57 12.28 -2.45 5.57
C TRP A 57 12.05 -0.94 5.53
N MET A 58 11.93 -0.28 6.68
CA MET A 58 11.78 1.19 6.77
C MET A 58 12.93 1.96 6.10
N LYS A 59 14.11 1.34 5.94
CA LYS A 59 15.28 1.96 5.28
C LYS A 59 15.38 1.63 3.80
N ARG A 60 14.70 0.58 3.35
CA ARG A 60 14.87 -0.04 2.02
C ARG A 60 13.70 0.26 1.10
N LEU A 61 12.53 0.48 1.67
CA LEU A 61 11.27 0.70 0.98
C LEU A 61 10.56 1.92 1.57
N THR A 62 9.65 2.50 0.79
CA THR A 62 8.82 3.60 1.24
C THR A 62 7.52 3.04 1.77
N ILE A 63 7.28 3.24 3.05
CA ILE A 63 6.07 2.78 3.72
C ILE A 63 5.06 3.93 3.78
N GLY A 64 3.89 3.69 3.22
CA GLY A 64 2.81 4.65 3.20
C GLY A 64 2.18 4.91 4.57
N PRO A 65 1.38 5.98 4.67
CA PRO A 65 0.55 6.22 5.85
C PRO A 65 -0.39 5.02 6.12
N PRO A 66 -0.81 4.83 7.38
CA PRO A 66 -1.70 3.75 7.75
C PRO A 66 -3.09 3.92 7.12
N LEU A 67 -3.73 2.79 6.83
CA LEU A 67 -5.09 2.70 6.32
C LEU A 67 -6.10 2.39 7.41
N GLY A 68 -7.32 2.91 7.23
CA GLY A 68 -8.49 2.53 8.01
C GLY A 68 -8.65 3.27 9.33
N GLU A 69 -9.74 2.94 10.03
CA GLU A 69 -10.12 3.53 11.32
C GLU A 69 -9.09 3.25 12.43
N LYS A 70 -8.26 2.23 12.26
CA LYS A 70 -7.18 1.85 13.19
C LYS A 70 -5.83 2.43 12.76
N ALA A 71 -5.82 3.63 12.19
CA ALA A 71 -4.61 4.29 11.72
C ALA A 71 -3.51 4.38 12.80
N ASP A 72 -3.92 4.57 14.06
CA ASP A 72 -3.02 4.66 15.22
C ASP A 72 -2.58 3.30 15.78
N SER A 73 -3.08 2.19 15.22
CA SER A 73 -2.71 0.84 15.67
C SER A 73 -1.36 0.40 15.10
N PRO A 74 -0.53 -0.31 15.89
CA PRO A 74 0.65 -1.01 15.37
C PRO A 74 0.31 -2.04 14.28
N THR A 75 -0.94 -2.49 14.22
CA THR A 75 -1.45 -3.45 13.23
C THR A 75 -2.13 -2.80 12.03
N ALA A 76 -2.08 -1.47 11.91
CA ALA A 76 -2.66 -0.77 10.78
C ALA A 76 -2.07 -1.27 9.45
N GLU A 77 -2.94 -1.49 8.48
CA GLU A 77 -2.52 -1.90 7.15
C GLU A 77 -1.88 -0.74 6.41
N ARG A 78 -0.86 -1.05 5.62
CA ARG A 78 -0.09 -0.07 4.86
C ARG A 78 0.12 -0.53 3.45
N LEU A 79 0.31 0.45 2.58
CA LEU A 79 0.86 0.24 1.24
C LEU A 79 2.37 0.47 1.30
N VAL A 80 3.13 -0.30 0.54
CA VAL A 80 4.59 -0.20 0.48
C VAL A 80 5.01 -0.10 -0.98
N THR A 81 5.86 0.88 -1.28
CA THR A 81 6.43 1.14 -2.61
C THR A 81 7.94 1.06 -2.57
N ARG A 82 8.58 0.96 -3.73
CA ARG A 82 10.04 1.02 -3.82
C ARG A 82 10.54 2.43 -3.49
N ASN A 83 11.74 2.51 -2.93
CA ASN A 83 12.44 3.78 -2.75
C ASN A 83 12.85 4.39 -4.10
N GLY A 84 12.88 5.72 -4.18
CA GLY A 84 13.36 6.47 -5.35
C GLY A 84 12.30 6.77 -6.41
N GLU A 85 11.14 6.09 -6.38
CA GLU A 85 10.04 6.32 -7.33
C GLU A 85 9.14 7.49 -6.87
N ASN A 86 9.72 8.68 -6.67
CA ASN A 86 9.05 9.81 -6.01
C ASN A 86 7.67 10.17 -6.59
N ALA A 87 7.53 10.16 -7.92
CA ALA A 87 6.24 10.42 -8.57
C ALA A 87 5.18 9.34 -8.23
N TRP A 88 5.61 8.07 -8.20
CA TRP A 88 4.75 6.95 -7.81
C TRP A 88 4.38 7.02 -6.33
N ILE A 89 5.35 7.26 -5.45
CA ILE A 89 5.14 7.44 -4.01
C ILE A 89 4.10 8.54 -3.75
N MET A 90 4.25 9.71 -4.38
CA MET A 90 3.31 10.82 -4.21
C MET A 90 1.90 10.47 -4.69
N LEU A 91 1.78 9.78 -5.83
CA LEU A 91 0.48 9.32 -6.34
C LEU A 91 -0.18 8.36 -5.35
N VAL A 92 0.54 7.35 -4.88
CA VAL A 92 0.04 6.36 -3.90
C VAL A 92 -0.38 7.06 -2.61
N HIS A 93 0.47 7.93 -2.04
CA HIS A 93 0.13 8.66 -0.81
C HIS A 93 -1.08 9.58 -0.99
N GLY A 94 -1.19 10.25 -2.13
CA GLY A 94 -2.36 11.07 -2.48
C GLY A 94 -3.64 10.23 -2.57
N ALA A 95 -3.55 9.03 -3.14
CA ALA A 95 -4.67 8.10 -3.20
C ALA A 95 -5.08 7.60 -1.80
N ILE A 96 -4.12 7.28 -0.93
CA ILE A 96 -4.39 6.89 0.46
C ILE A 96 -5.12 8.01 1.19
N LYS A 97 -4.57 9.23 1.17
CA LYS A 97 -5.16 10.38 1.87
C LYS A 97 -6.60 10.67 1.41
N ALA A 98 -6.88 10.52 0.12
CA ALA A 98 -8.21 10.73 -0.43
C ALA A 98 -9.26 9.70 0.05
N GLU A 99 -8.82 8.50 0.44
CA GLU A 99 -9.72 7.45 0.95
C GLU A 99 -9.73 7.39 2.49
N SER A 100 -8.68 7.85 3.19
CA SER A 100 -8.65 7.95 4.65
C SER A 100 -9.38 9.18 5.22
N GLY A 101 -9.60 10.22 4.40
CA GLY A 101 -10.31 11.45 4.80
C GLY A 101 -11.82 11.42 4.55
N ARG A 102 -12.38 10.24 4.28
CA ARG A 102 -13.83 10.00 4.11
C ARG A 102 -14.39 9.34 5.35
#